data_AF-A0A0B7I624-F1
#
_entry.id   AF-A0A0B7I624-F1
#
_cell.length_a   1.000
_cell.length_b   1.000
_cell.length_c   1.000
_cell.angle_alpha   90.00
_cell.angle_beta   90.00
_cell.angle_gamma   90.00
#
_symmetry.space_group_name_H-M   'P 1'
#
loop_
_entity.id
_entity.type
_entity.pdbx_description
1 polymer ?
#
loop_
_entity_poly.entity_id
_entity_poly.type
_entity_poly.pdbx_seq_one_letter_code
_entity_poly.pdbx_strand_id
1 'polypeptide(L)'
;MMKKTISFIVLFCLAITAKAHTVWLETNTSGKLNKQHEVKIFFGELESPTFSEKWFSDIRDIDVKVTYPSGKVESLQKTKRESHYVAFFTPTEKGTYTVSVAHLVKDVFREMKITYQSVAFVNVNSKEKKDLQFGNLPVQLSAENTDFKVGQKNKIKILKEGNVAEKERVNISYENGWGQSFRSNNKGEISFTLPWKGKYIVEYSYSKKETGTHNGADYKSDYQTITYVIYAK
;
A
#
# COMPACT_ATOMS: atom_id res chain seq x y z
N MET A 1 -52.00 19.01 35.42
CA MET A 1 -50.88 19.42 34.55
C MET A 1 -49.64 18.63 34.93
N MET A 2 -49.23 17.64 34.13
CA MET A 2 -47.95 16.94 34.30
C MET A 2 -47.07 17.29 33.09
N LYS A 3 -46.03 18.09 33.31
CA LYS A 3 -45.00 18.36 32.31
C LYS A 3 -44.17 17.08 32.14
N LYS A 4 -44.34 16.38 31.01
CA LYS A 4 -43.45 15.28 30.62
C LYS A 4 -42.17 15.88 30.06
N THR A 5 -41.10 15.87 30.85
CA THR A 5 -39.75 16.18 30.38
C THR A 5 -39.25 15.01 29.53
N ILE A 6 -39.18 15.20 28.22
CA ILE A 6 -38.52 14.27 27.30
C ILE A 6 -37.02 14.53 27.42
N SER A 7 -36.31 13.61 28.09
CA SER A 7 -34.84 13.63 28.13
C SER A 7 -34.31 13.07 26.81
N PHE A 8 -33.69 13.92 26.00
CA PHE A 8 -33.03 13.52 24.75
C PHE A 8 -31.63 13.01 25.09
N ILE A 9 -31.45 11.70 25.19
CA ILE A 9 -30.12 11.10 25.30
C ILE A 9 -29.48 11.16 23.90
N VAL A 10 -28.57 12.12 23.71
CA VAL A 10 -27.70 12.18 22.54
C VAL A 10 -26.64 11.09 22.71
N LEU A 11 -26.84 9.96 22.00
CA LEU A 11 -25.84 8.91 21.91
C LEU A 11 -24.68 9.40 21.03
N PHE A 12 -23.60 9.86 21.66
CA PHE A 12 -22.37 10.22 20.98
C PHE A 12 -21.67 8.93 20.53
N CYS A 13 -22.00 8.45 19.32
CA CYS A 13 -21.25 7.38 18.67
C CYS A 13 -19.85 7.89 18.35
N LEU A 14 -18.91 7.69 19.28
CA LEU A 14 -17.48 7.77 18.98
C LEU A 14 -17.19 6.70 17.92
N ALA A 15 -17.07 7.13 16.66
CA ALA A 15 -16.62 6.27 15.58
C ALA A 15 -15.14 5.95 15.81
N ILE A 16 -14.89 4.82 16.49
CA ILE A 16 -13.54 4.26 16.61
C ILE A 16 -13.16 3.81 15.19
N THR A 17 -12.31 4.58 14.52
CA THR A 17 -11.75 4.18 13.23
C THR A 17 -10.71 3.10 13.51
N ALA A 18 -11.09 1.83 13.33
CA ALA A 18 -10.12 0.75 13.35
C ALA A 18 -9.17 0.95 12.16
N LYS A 19 -7.92 1.34 12.41
CA LYS A 19 -6.87 1.38 11.40
C LYS A 19 -6.30 -0.03 11.26
N ALA A 20 -6.26 -0.53 10.02
CA ALA A 20 -5.68 -1.83 9.73
C ALA A 20 -4.18 -1.67 9.50
N HIS A 21 -3.36 -2.53 10.13
CA HIS A 21 -1.93 -2.58 9.84
C HIS A 21 -1.71 -2.95 8.38
N THR A 22 -0.74 -2.30 7.75
CA THR A 22 -0.33 -2.57 6.36
C THR A 22 1.19 -2.58 6.23
N VAL A 23 1.70 -3.00 5.08
CA VAL A 23 3.12 -2.90 4.71
C VAL A 23 3.26 -1.74 3.73
N TRP A 24 4.30 -0.92 3.87
CA TRP A 24 4.65 0.04 2.82
C TRP A 24 6.15 0.14 2.59
N LEU A 25 6.50 0.46 1.35
CA LEU A 25 7.87 0.71 0.92
C LEU A 25 8.11 2.22 0.80
N GLU A 26 9.18 2.71 1.42
CA GLU A 26 9.68 4.06 1.17
C GLU A 26 11.05 4.02 0.50
N THR A 27 11.21 4.81 -0.56
CA THR A 27 12.47 4.96 -1.26
C THR A 27 12.54 6.29 -2.02
N ASN A 28 13.74 6.74 -2.38
CA ASN A 28 13.88 7.84 -3.33
C ASN A 28 13.37 7.40 -4.70
N THR A 29 12.49 8.20 -5.32
CA THR A 29 11.96 7.89 -6.67
C THR A 29 12.97 8.02 -7.80
N SER A 30 14.17 8.53 -7.50
CA SER A 30 15.30 8.59 -8.43
C SER A 30 16.52 7.88 -7.86
N GLY A 31 17.10 6.99 -8.66
CA GLY A 31 18.36 6.31 -8.37
C GLY A 31 19.49 6.80 -9.27
N LYS A 32 20.72 6.42 -8.92
CA LYS A 32 21.93 6.73 -9.69
C LYS A 32 22.58 5.42 -10.14
N LEU A 33 23.03 5.38 -11.39
CA LEU A 33 23.75 4.24 -11.94
C LEU A 33 25.00 3.94 -11.10
N ASN A 34 25.20 2.67 -10.76
CA ASN A 34 26.32 2.14 -9.98
C ASN A 34 26.50 2.81 -8.61
N LYS A 35 25.40 3.28 -8.01
CA LYS A 35 25.38 3.79 -6.63
C LYS A 35 24.32 3.05 -5.83
N GLN A 36 24.67 2.67 -4.62
CA GLN A 36 23.76 2.00 -3.71
C GLN A 36 22.49 2.84 -3.51
N HIS A 37 21.35 2.16 -3.55
CA HIS A 37 20.02 2.73 -3.39
C HIS A 37 19.33 2.07 -2.20
N GLU A 38 18.83 2.88 -1.29
CA GLU A 38 18.19 2.45 -0.05
C GLU A 38 16.70 2.24 -0.26
N VAL A 39 16.15 1.17 0.32
CA VAL A 39 14.70 0.96 0.43
C VAL A 39 14.36 0.67 1.89
N LYS A 40 13.36 1.37 2.42
CA LYS A 40 12.82 1.15 3.76
C LYS A 40 11.52 0.37 3.68
N ILE A 41 11.37 -0.59 4.57
CA ILE A 41 10.20 -1.48 4.64
C ILE A 41 9.58 -1.35 6.01
N PHE A 42 8.38 -0.80 6.02
CA PHE A 42 7.62 -0.53 7.23
C PHE A 42 6.42 -1.46 7.33
N PHE A 43 5.94 -1.58 8.57
CA PHE A 43 4.71 -2.29 8.88
C PHE A 43 3.92 -1.50 9.94
N GLY A 44 2.60 -1.52 9.84
CA GLY A 44 1.69 -0.92 10.81
C GLY A 44 0.86 0.22 10.24
N GLU A 45 0.69 1.28 11.02
CA GLU A 45 -0.05 2.47 10.62
C GLU A 45 0.93 3.57 10.20
N LEU A 46 0.55 4.42 9.24
CA LEU A 46 1.45 5.47 8.74
C LEU A 46 1.94 6.42 9.84
N GLU A 47 1.05 6.86 10.73
CA GLU A 47 1.38 7.74 11.86
C GLU A 47 2.10 7.01 12.99
N SER A 48 1.97 5.68 13.05
CA SER A 48 2.48 4.84 14.14
C SER A 48 3.02 3.52 13.60
N PRO A 49 4.24 3.54 13.01
CA PRO A 49 4.89 2.32 12.56
C PRO A 49 5.01 1.32 13.71
N THR A 50 4.56 0.11 13.47
CA THR A 50 4.64 -0.98 14.44
C THR A 50 5.80 -1.88 14.07
N PHE A 51 6.67 -2.15 15.04
CA PHE A 51 7.85 -2.96 14.77
C PHE A 51 7.49 -4.44 14.52
N SER A 52 7.69 -4.91 13.29
CA SER A 52 7.12 -6.18 12.82
C SER A 52 7.68 -7.44 13.47
N GLU A 53 8.83 -7.40 14.15
CA GLU A 53 9.32 -8.56 14.91
C GLU A 53 8.43 -8.92 16.09
N LYS A 54 7.71 -7.95 16.65
CA LYS A 54 6.77 -8.18 17.75
C LYS A 54 5.35 -8.47 17.25
N TRP A 55 5.17 -8.51 15.94
CA TRP A 55 3.86 -8.62 15.33
C TRP A 55 3.52 -10.04 14.91
N PHE A 56 2.22 -10.25 14.70
CA PHE A 56 1.59 -11.54 14.40
C PHE A 56 2.31 -12.31 13.27
N SER A 57 2.36 -13.64 13.42
CA SER A 57 2.85 -14.57 12.39
C SER A 57 4.31 -14.33 11.98
N ASP A 58 4.53 -14.05 10.70
CA ASP A 58 5.80 -14.12 9.96
C ASP A 58 6.06 -12.81 9.21
N ILE A 59 5.48 -11.68 9.67
CA ILE A 59 5.68 -10.37 9.05
C ILE A 59 7.16 -9.95 9.04
N ARG A 60 7.95 -10.42 10.02
CA ARG A 60 9.41 -10.22 10.00
C ARG A 60 10.09 -10.87 8.78
N ASP A 61 9.48 -11.93 8.23
CA ASP A 61 10.01 -12.76 7.15
C ASP A 61 9.59 -12.26 5.75
N ILE A 62 8.95 -11.08 5.65
CA ILE A 62 8.57 -10.43 4.38
C ILE A 62 9.73 -10.43 3.38
N ASP A 63 9.54 -11.04 2.21
CA ASP A 63 10.49 -10.96 1.11
C ASP A 63 10.29 -9.65 0.32
N VAL A 64 11.39 -8.98 0.02
CA VAL A 64 11.42 -7.71 -0.71
C VAL A 64 12.21 -7.93 -1.97
N LYS A 65 11.59 -7.74 -3.13
CA LYS A 65 12.22 -8.00 -4.43
C LYS A 65 12.43 -6.70 -5.19
N VAL A 66 13.51 -6.63 -5.95
CA VAL A 66 13.70 -5.63 -7.00
C VAL A 66 13.66 -6.30 -8.37
N THR A 67 12.88 -5.72 -9.27
CA THR A 67 12.84 -6.06 -10.70
C THR A 67 13.57 -4.96 -11.46
N TYR A 68 14.61 -5.35 -12.20
CA TYR A 68 15.43 -4.48 -13.04
C TYR A 68 14.69 -4.16 -14.35
N PRO A 69 15.09 -3.10 -15.08
CA PRO A 69 14.54 -2.78 -16.40
C PRO A 69 14.60 -3.95 -17.39
N SER A 70 15.66 -4.75 -17.35
CA SER A 70 15.83 -5.98 -18.14
C SER A 70 14.86 -7.12 -17.79
N GLY A 71 14.13 -7.02 -16.68
CA GLY A 71 13.29 -8.08 -16.14
C GLY A 71 14.01 -9.03 -15.17
N LYS A 72 15.32 -8.85 -14.94
CA LYS A 72 16.04 -9.57 -13.86
C LYS A 72 15.37 -9.26 -12.52
N VAL A 73 15.16 -10.29 -11.68
CA VAL A 73 14.59 -10.16 -10.33
C VAL A 73 15.62 -10.58 -9.29
N GLU A 74 15.69 -9.86 -8.18
CA GLU A 74 16.58 -10.12 -7.05
C GLU A 74 15.82 -9.92 -5.73
N SER A 75 15.92 -10.87 -4.80
CA SER A 75 15.48 -10.67 -3.41
C SER A 75 16.53 -9.90 -2.63
N LEU A 76 16.10 -8.90 -1.86
CA LEU A 76 16.98 -8.01 -1.13
C LEU A 76 17.19 -8.50 0.30
N GLN A 77 18.45 -8.52 0.72
CA GLN A 77 18.83 -8.75 2.11
C GLN A 77 18.37 -7.56 2.98
N LYS A 78 17.49 -7.83 3.94
CA LYS A 78 16.98 -6.82 4.87
C LYS A 78 17.83 -6.78 6.13
N THR A 79 18.15 -5.58 6.58
CA THR A 79 18.76 -5.34 7.89
C THR A 79 17.77 -4.62 8.80
N LYS A 80 17.65 -5.12 10.03
CA LYS A 80 16.81 -4.54 11.07
C LYS A 80 17.24 -3.10 11.43
N ARG A 81 16.27 -2.23 11.68
CA ARG A 81 16.40 -0.93 12.38
C ARG A 81 15.32 -0.83 13.45
N GLU A 82 15.31 0.27 14.21
CA GLU A 82 14.41 0.45 15.36
C GLU A 82 12.92 0.36 15.00
N SER A 83 12.52 0.96 13.88
CA SER A 83 11.11 1.07 13.46
C SER A 83 10.78 0.41 12.12
N HIS A 84 11.77 -0.13 11.42
CA HIS A 84 11.64 -0.64 10.05
C HIS A 84 12.77 -1.60 9.70
N TYR A 85 12.67 -2.24 8.54
CA TYR A 85 13.80 -2.88 7.88
C TYR A 85 14.36 -1.96 6.80
N VAL A 86 15.66 -2.05 6.56
CA VAL A 86 16.34 -1.39 5.44
C VAL A 86 16.93 -2.45 4.54
N ALA A 87 16.78 -2.28 3.24
CA ALA A 87 17.44 -3.09 2.23
C ALA A 87 18.13 -2.18 1.22
N PHE A 88 19.08 -2.75 0.46
CA PHE A 88 19.82 -2.00 -0.54
C PHE A 88 19.95 -2.79 -1.83
N PHE A 89 19.96 -2.08 -2.96
CA PHE A 89 20.37 -2.61 -4.26
C PHE A 89 21.24 -1.59 -4.99
N THR A 90 21.95 -2.01 -6.03
CA THR A 90 22.77 -1.11 -6.86
C THR A 90 22.24 -1.14 -8.28
N PRO A 91 21.61 -0.06 -8.77
CA PRO A 91 21.16 0.01 -10.16
C PRO A 91 22.34 -0.12 -11.14
N THR A 92 22.29 -1.12 -12.03
CA THR A 92 23.32 -1.37 -13.06
C THR A 92 22.84 -1.04 -14.48
N GLU A 93 21.57 -0.72 -14.63
CA GLU A 93 20.87 -0.42 -15.89
C GLU A 93 20.16 0.94 -15.79
N LYS A 94 20.02 1.62 -16.94
CA LYS A 94 19.09 2.76 -17.06
C LYS A 94 17.67 2.20 -17.24
N GLY A 95 16.68 2.86 -16.64
CA GLY A 95 15.29 2.40 -16.73
C GLY A 95 14.51 2.64 -15.44
N THR A 96 13.31 2.08 -15.38
CA THR A 96 12.48 2.06 -14.19
C THR A 96 12.62 0.72 -13.50
N TYR A 97 13.06 0.74 -12.25
CA TYR A 97 13.10 -0.43 -11.37
C TYR A 97 11.81 -0.49 -10.58
N THR A 98 11.35 -1.70 -10.29
CA THR A 98 10.20 -1.96 -9.44
C THR A 98 10.67 -2.66 -8.17
N VAL A 99 10.50 -2.04 -7.02
CA VAL A 99 10.67 -2.72 -5.73
C VAL A 99 9.30 -3.17 -5.26
N SER A 100 9.16 -4.41 -4.80
CA SER A 100 7.87 -4.99 -4.46
C SER A 100 7.92 -5.91 -3.26
N VAL A 101 6.80 -5.92 -2.53
CA VAL A 101 6.43 -6.89 -1.51
C VAL A 101 5.10 -7.52 -1.93
N ALA A 102 4.99 -8.83 -1.81
CA ALA A 102 3.74 -9.57 -1.86
C ALA A 102 3.85 -10.74 -0.87
N HIS A 103 3.37 -10.52 0.36
CA HIS A 103 3.54 -11.43 1.48
C HIS A 103 2.20 -12.01 1.92
N LEU A 104 2.02 -13.31 1.70
CA LEU A 104 0.93 -14.08 2.27
C LEU A 104 1.28 -14.42 3.73
N VAL A 105 0.51 -13.87 4.66
CA VAL A 105 0.70 -14.12 6.10
C VAL A 105 0.48 -15.59 6.39
N LYS A 106 1.41 -16.22 7.13
CA LYS A 106 1.35 -17.65 7.45
C LYS A 106 0.10 -18.01 8.27
N ASP A 107 -0.25 -17.25 9.28
CA ASP A 107 -1.38 -17.58 10.16
C ASP A 107 -2.70 -16.91 9.69
N VAL A 108 -3.82 -17.61 9.86
CA VAL A 108 -5.16 -17.06 9.64
C VAL A 108 -5.51 -16.08 10.77
N PHE A 109 -6.03 -14.90 10.42
CA PHE A 109 -6.44 -13.88 11.39
C PHE A 109 -7.90 -13.50 11.20
N ARG A 110 -8.72 -13.67 12.24
CA ARG A 110 -10.17 -13.37 12.20
C ARG A 110 -10.88 -14.00 10.99
N GLU A 111 -10.62 -15.28 10.74
CA GLU A 111 -11.13 -16.04 9.58
C GLU A 111 -10.65 -15.52 8.21
N MET A 112 -9.63 -14.65 8.16
CA MET A 112 -9.05 -14.14 6.92
C MET A 112 -7.68 -14.74 6.64
N LYS A 113 -7.48 -15.17 5.40
CA LYS A 113 -6.17 -15.40 4.78
C LYS A 113 -5.69 -14.06 4.22
N ILE A 114 -4.61 -13.50 4.79
CA ILE A 114 -4.20 -12.10 4.54
C ILE A 114 -2.99 -12.05 3.61
N THR A 115 -3.05 -11.23 2.55
CA THR A 115 -1.89 -10.88 1.72
C THR A 115 -1.61 -9.38 1.77
N TYR A 116 -0.39 -9.02 2.17
CA TYR A 116 0.11 -7.65 2.13
C TYR A 116 0.93 -7.41 0.87
N GLN A 117 0.61 -6.34 0.15
CA GLN A 117 1.37 -5.92 -1.03
C GLN A 117 1.82 -4.47 -0.90
N SER A 118 3.01 -4.17 -1.43
CA SER A 118 3.47 -2.79 -1.59
C SER A 118 4.42 -2.71 -2.77
N VAL A 119 4.37 -1.60 -3.50
CA VAL A 119 5.24 -1.35 -4.65
C VAL A 119 5.90 0.02 -4.52
N ALA A 120 7.13 0.14 -5.00
CA ALA A 120 7.80 1.41 -5.23
C ALA A 120 8.52 1.39 -6.59
N PHE A 121 8.65 2.57 -7.21
CA PHE A 121 9.35 2.72 -8.47
C PHE A 121 10.57 3.64 -8.32
N VAL A 122 11.68 3.23 -8.93
CA VAL A 122 12.93 3.99 -8.93
C VAL A 122 13.35 4.25 -10.37
N ASN A 123 13.31 5.51 -10.79
CA ASN A 123 13.78 5.92 -12.11
C ASN A 123 15.29 6.18 -12.09
N VAL A 124 16.01 5.53 -12.99
CA VAL A 124 17.46 5.70 -13.17
C VAL A 124 17.72 6.19 -14.59
N ASN A 125 17.83 7.51 -14.74
CA ASN A 125 18.12 8.19 -16.01
C ASN A 125 17.24 7.74 -17.18
N SER A 126 15.97 7.43 -16.92
CA SER A 126 15.01 7.04 -17.97
C SER A 126 14.03 8.16 -18.26
N LYS A 127 13.78 8.39 -19.54
CA LYS A 127 12.72 9.28 -20.04
C LYS A 127 11.49 8.52 -20.54
N GLU A 128 11.51 7.20 -20.44
CA GLU A 128 10.41 6.37 -20.90
C GLU A 128 9.16 6.64 -20.07
N LYS A 129 8.05 6.85 -20.76
CA LYS A 129 6.72 6.92 -20.16
C LYS A 129 6.03 5.60 -20.47
N LYS A 130 5.81 4.81 -19.43
CA LYS A 130 5.06 3.56 -19.50
C LYS A 130 4.05 3.57 -18.37
N ASP A 131 2.85 3.08 -18.65
CA ASP A 131 1.88 2.78 -17.62
C ASP A 131 2.50 1.87 -16.57
N LEU A 132 2.47 2.33 -15.33
CA LEU A 132 3.00 1.65 -14.18
C LEU A 132 1.90 0.79 -13.59
N GLN A 133 2.17 -0.51 -13.48
CA GLN A 133 1.28 -1.46 -12.81
C GLN A 133 1.83 -1.75 -11.43
N PHE A 134 0.98 -1.63 -10.42
CA PHE A 134 1.32 -1.90 -9.03
C PHE A 134 0.68 -3.22 -8.61
N GLY A 135 1.46 -4.06 -7.92
CA GLY A 135 0.99 -5.28 -7.27
C GLY A 135 0.62 -6.42 -8.21
N ASN A 136 0.23 -7.51 -7.57
CA ASN A 136 -0.13 -8.79 -8.15
C ASN A 136 -1.65 -9.00 -8.06
N LEU A 137 -2.17 -9.90 -8.90
CA LEU A 137 -3.55 -10.32 -8.82
C LEU A 137 -3.90 -10.86 -7.41
N PRO A 138 -5.12 -10.61 -6.92
CA PRO A 138 -6.23 -9.92 -7.58
C PRO A 138 -6.27 -8.40 -7.32
N VAL A 139 -5.37 -7.84 -6.51
CA VAL A 139 -5.42 -6.44 -6.08
C VAL A 139 -4.30 -5.64 -6.72
N GLN A 140 -4.66 -4.79 -7.67
CA GLN A 140 -3.69 -4.04 -8.45
C GLN A 140 -4.10 -2.57 -8.58
N LEU A 141 -3.11 -1.72 -8.77
CA LEU A 141 -3.32 -0.33 -9.18
C LEU A 141 -2.65 -0.12 -10.53
N SER A 142 -2.95 0.98 -11.20
CA SER A 142 -2.09 1.52 -12.26
C SER A 142 -2.12 3.05 -12.34
N ALA A 143 -1.06 3.62 -12.90
CA ALA A 143 -0.92 5.06 -13.10
C ALA A 143 -0.04 5.31 -14.32
N GLU A 144 -0.30 6.40 -15.05
CA GLU A 144 0.48 6.77 -16.23
C GLU A 144 1.94 7.14 -15.86
N ASN A 145 2.16 7.63 -14.64
CA ASN A 145 3.47 7.98 -14.10
C ASN A 145 3.40 8.12 -12.56
N THR A 146 4.56 8.31 -11.92
CA THR A 146 4.69 8.55 -10.47
C THR A 146 4.81 10.04 -10.09
N ASP A 147 4.66 10.98 -11.02
CA ASP A 147 4.91 12.41 -10.82
C ASP A 147 3.65 13.15 -10.33
N PHE A 148 3.13 12.70 -9.19
CA PHE A 148 1.94 13.27 -8.57
C PHE A 148 2.20 14.69 -8.03
N LYS A 149 1.31 15.63 -8.35
CA LYS A 149 1.50 17.07 -8.10
C LYS A 149 0.57 17.61 -7.02
N VAL A 150 1.11 18.47 -6.17
CA VAL A 150 0.31 19.24 -5.21
C VAL A 150 -0.60 20.24 -5.93
N GLY A 151 -1.83 20.39 -5.44
CA GLY A 151 -2.80 21.35 -5.99
C GLY A 151 -3.35 21.02 -7.38
N GLN A 152 -2.90 19.94 -8.02
CA GLN A 152 -3.40 19.48 -9.32
C GLN A 152 -4.23 18.21 -9.18
N LYS A 153 -5.02 17.94 -10.22
CA LYS A 153 -5.81 16.72 -10.32
C LYS A 153 -4.91 15.55 -10.71
N ASN A 154 -4.74 14.62 -9.79
CA ASN A 154 -4.02 13.37 -9.95
C ASN A 154 -4.99 12.22 -10.24
N LYS A 155 -4.47 11.13 -10.81
CA LYS A 155 -5.27 9.93 -11.12
C LYS A 155 -4.53 8.65 -10.80
N ILE A 156 -5.28 7.66 -10.33
CA ILE A 156 -4.87 6.26 -10.20
C ILE A 156 -6.04 5.41 -10.67
N LYS A 157 -5.75 4.32 -11.39
CA LYS A 157 -6.72 3.32 -11.81
C LYS A 157 -6.65 2.10 -10.89
N ILE A 158 -7.82 1.54 -10.59
CA ILE A 158 -8.00 0.39 -9.72
C ILE A 158 -8.34 -0.81 -10.57
N LEU A 159 -7.61 -1.89 -10.32
CA LEU A 159 -7.75 -3.16 -11.03
C LEU A 159 -8.05 -4.24 -9.98
N LYS A 160 -9.10 -5.01 -10.24
CA LYS A 160 -9.53 -6.13 -9.40
C LYS A 160 -9.64 -7.38 -10.26
N GLU A 161 -8.96 -8.44 -9.86
CA GLU A 161 -8.88 -9.69 -10.62
C GLU A 161 -8.43 -9.44 -12.08
N GLY A 162 -7.55 -8.45 -12.29
CA GLY A 162 -7.00 -8.08 -13.60
C GLY A 162 -7.91 -7.18 -14.44
N ASN A 163 -9.12 -6.87 -13.96
CA ASN A 163 -10.11 -6.09 -14.67
C ASN A 163 -10.26 -4.69 -14.07
N VAL A 164 -10.69 -3.73 -14.90
CA VAL A 164 -11.08 -2.40 -14.45
C VAL A 164 -12.17 -2.52 -13.38
N ALA A 165 -11.95 -1.94 -12.20
CA ALA A 165 -12.83 -2.11 -11.05
C ALA A 165 -13.52 -0.78 -10.67
N GLU A 166 -14.83 -0.72 -10.88
CA GLU A 166 -15.66 0.44 -10.50
C GLU A 166 -16.13 0.40 -9.04
N LYS A 167 -16.44 1.57 -8.47
CA LYS A 167 -17.01 1.78 -7.13
C LYS A 167 -16.17 1.25 -5.97
N GLU A 168 -14.94 0.81 -6.24
CA GLU A 168 -13.96 0.35 -5.25
C GLU A 168 -13.55 1.52 -4.36
N ARG A 169 -13.47 1.28 -3.05
CA ARG A 169 -13.03 2.29 -2.08
C ARG A 169 -11.51 2.28 -2.00
N VAL A 170 -10.91 3.45 -2.15
CA VAL A 170 -9.46 3.67 -2.00
C VAL A 170 -9.26 4.76 -0.95
N ASN A 171 -8.33 4.55 -0.03
CA ASN A 171 -7.98 5.55 0.97
C ASN A 171 -6.66 6.21 0.58
N ILE A 172 -6.58 7.52 0.73
CA ILE A 172 -5.34 8.28 0.61
C ILE A 172 -5.13 9.00 1.93
N SER A 173 -4.03 8.72 2.62
CA SER A 173 -3.66 9.33 3.90
C SER A 173 -2.34 10.08 3.80
N TYR A 174 -2.20 11.14 4.57
CA TYR A 174 -0.99 11.93 4.74
C TYR A 174 -0.36 11.62 6.10
N GLU A 175 0.94 11.85 6.23
CA GLU A 175 1.72 11.54 7.44
C GLU A 175 1.28 12.29 8.72
N ASN A 176 0.46 13.35 8.61
CA ASN A 176 -0.11 14.07 9.76
C ASN A 176 -1.48 13.53 10.24
N GLY A 177 -1.95 12.43 9.63
CA GLY A 177 -3.23 11.79 9.92
C GLY A 177 -4.45 12.34 9.19
N TRP A 178 -4.27 13.32 8.31
CA TRP A 178 -5.29 13.61 7.29
C TRP A 178 -5.50 12.39 6.39
N GLY A 179 -6.76 12.09 6.07
CA GLY A 179 -7.07 11.04 5.11
C GLY A 179 -8.41 11.27 4.42
N GLN A 180 -8.51 10.82 3.19
CA GLN A 180 -9.73 10.89 2.39
C GLN A 180 -9.98 9.56 1.67
N SER A 181 -11.25 9.16 1.62
CA SER A 181 -11.69 8.00 0.84
C SER A 181 -12.25 8.45 -0.51
N PHE A 182 -11.89 7.71 -1.55
CA PHE A 182 -12.37 7.88 -2.91
C PHE A 182 -13.10 6.62 -3.37
N ARG A 183 -13.96 6.77 -4.38
CA ARG A 183 -14.55 5.63 -5.09
C ARG A 183 -14.18 5.71 -6.56
N SER A 184 -13.75 4.59 -7.12
CA SER A 184 -13.42 4.52 -8.54
C SER A 184 -14.67 4.68 -9.41
N ASN A 185 -14.52 5.34 -10.57
CA ASN A 185 -15.59 5.51 -11.55
C ASN A 185 -15.74 4.26 -12.45
N ASN A 186 -16.57 4.34 -13.49
CA ASN A 186 -16.80 3.25 -14.46
C ASN A 186 -15.55 2.86 -15.29
N LYS A 187 -14.49 3.68 -15.28
CA LYS A 187 -13.17 3.39 -15.87
C LYS A 187 -12.17 2.88 -14.84
N GLY A 188 -12.63 2.61 -13.62
CA GLY A 188 -11.81 2.24 -12.47
C GLY A 188 -10.91 3.36 -11.97
N GLU A 189 -11.12 4.61 -12.39
CA GLU A 189 -10.26 5.73 -12.01
C GLU A 189 -10.77 6.40 -10.73
N ILE A 190 -9.85 6.68 -9.81
CA ILE A 190 -10.03 7.73 -8.80
C ILE A 190 -9.33 9.00 -9.27
N SER A 191 -9.92 10.15 -8.96
CA SER A 191 -9.29 11.46 -9.16
C SER A 191 -9.23 12.21 -7.84
N PHE A 192 -8.07 12.76 -7.51
CA PHE A 192 -7.81 13.39 -6.22
C PHE A 192 -6.84 14.56 -6.36
N THR A 193 -6.88 15.48 -5.39
CA THR A 193 -5.94 16.60 -5.29
C THR A 193 -5.15 16.42 -4.00
N LEU A 194 -3.83 16.58 -4.07
CA LEU A 194 -2.95 16.51 -2.90
C LEU A 194 -2.78 17.92 -2.32
N PRO A 195 -3.19 18.15 -1.05
CA PRO A 195 -3.18 19.49 -0.46
C PRO A 195 -1.79 19.99 -0.03
N TRP A 196 -0.85 19.09 0.27
CA TRP A 196 0.48 19.44 0.79
C TRP A 196 1.58 18.67 0.06
N LYS A 197 2.80 19.20 0.13
CA LYS A 197 4.00 18.45 -0.26
C LYS A 197 4.31 17.44 0.82
N GLY A 198 4.82 16.27 0.42
CA GLY A 198 5.23 15.22 1.36
C GLY A 198 4.75 13.84 0.92
N LYS A 199 4.70 12.92 1.88
CA LYS A 199 4.37 11.51 1.63
C LYS A 199 2.88 11.25 1.85
N TYR A 200 2.25 10.62 0.86
CA TYR A 200 0.90 10.08 0.99
C TYR A 200 0.94 8.58 0.76
N ILE A 201 0.12 7.82 1.51
CA ILE A 201 -0.11 6.41 1.22
C ILE A 201 -1.46 6.28 0.52
N VAL A 202 -1.43 5.64 -0.63
CA VAL A 202 -2.62 5.09 -1.29
C VAL A 202 -2.80 3.67 -0.80
N GLU A 203 -3.98 3.34 -0.30
CA GLU A 203 -4.34 2.01 0.17
C GLU A 203 -5.61 1.52 -0.53
N TYR A 204 -5.53 0.33 -1.12
CA TYR A 204 -6.67 -0.38 -1.69
C TYR A 204 -6.68 -1.81 -1.15
N SER A 205 -7.85 -2.25 -0.67
CA SER A 205 -8.04 -3.61 -0.18
C SER A 205 -9.25 -4.26 -0.82
N TYR A 206 -9.15 -5.56 -1.06
CA TYR A 206 -10.23 -6.40 -1.56
C TYR A 206 -10.33 -7.66 -0.71
N SER A 207 -11.55 -8.05 -0.41
CA SER A 207 -11.87 -9.26 0.35
C SER A 207 -12.83 -10.10 -0.48
N LYS A 208 -12.38 -11.30 -0.85
CA LYS A 208 -13.18 -12.30 -1.53
C LYS A 208 -13.72 -13.28 -0.49
N LYS A 209 -15.02 -13.54 -0.52
CA LYS A 209 -15.60 -14.63 0.28
C LYS A 209 -15.16 -15.95 -0.34
N GLU A 210 -14.34 -16.67 0.38
CA GLU A 210 -13.72 -17.92 -0.04
C GLU A 210 -13.37 -18.71 1.21
N THR A 211 -13.79 -19.96 1.26
CA THR A 211 -13.51 -20.85 2.39
C THR A 211 -12.42 -21.84 2.02
N GLY A 212 -11.50 -22.11 2.95
CA GLY A 212 -10.45 -23.12 2.75
C GLY A 212 -9.61 -23.30 4.00
N THR A 213 -8.50 -24.02 3.85
CA THR A 213 -7.48 -24.18 4.89
C THR A 213 -6.20 -23.46 4.49
N HIS A 214 -5.53 -22.83 5.44
CA HIS A 214 -4.22 -22.21 5.26
C HIS A 214 -3.36 -22.53 6.49
N ASN A 215 -2.25 -23.23 6.27
CA ASN A 215 -1.37 -23.73 7.34
C ASN A 215 -2.10 -24.44 8.49
N GLY A 216 -3.14 -25.23 8.16
CA GLY A 216 -3.90 -26.03 9.12
C GLY A 216 -5.03 -25.28 9.84
N ALA A 217 -5.26 -24.00 9.55
CA ALA A 217 -6.38 -23.24 10.07
C ALA A 217 -7.42 -22.92 8.97
N ASP A 218 -8.70 -22.97 9.32
CA ASP A 218 -9.79 -22.62 8.41
C ASP A 218 -9.91 -21.10 8.23
N TYR A 219 -10.15 -20.66 6.99
CA TYR A 219 -10.50 -19.28 6.67
C TYR A 219 -11.84 -19.21 5.92
N LYS A 220 -12.49 -18.03 5.95
CA LYS A 220 -13.74 -17.73 5.23
C LYS A 220 -13.63 -16.54 4.28
N SER A 221 -12.47 -15.86 4.26
CA SER A 221 -12.16 -14.85 3.26
C SER A 221 -10.68 -14.82 2.88
N ASP A 222 -10.41 -14.58 1.60
CA ASP A 222 -9.12 -14.11 1.11
C ASP A 222 -9.11 -12.58 1.11
N TYR A 223 -8.34 -11.98 2.02
CA TYR A 223 -8.19 -10.54 2.18
C TYR A 223 -6.83 -10.12 1.65
N GLN A 224 -6.82 -9.16 0.73
CA GLN A 224 -5.57 -8.62 0.19
C GLN A 224 -5.60 -7.11 0.20
N THR A 225 -4.44 -6.51 0.46
CA THR A 225 -4.25 -5.08 0.44
C THR A 225 -3.00 -4.72 -0.33
N ILE A 226 -3.05 -3.60 -1.04
CA ILE A 226 -1.90 -2.99 -1.70
C ILE A 226 -1.73 -1.55 -1.21
N THR A 227 -0.47 -1.19 -0.92
CA THR A 227 -0.09 0.20 -0.68
C THR A 227 0.86 0.73 -1.74
N TYR A 228 0.80 2.05 -1.93
CA TYR A 228 1.78 2.79 -2.70
C TYR A 228 2.05 4.15 -2.05
N VAL A 229 3.33 4.48 -1.86
CA VAL A 229 3.74 5.80 -1.35
C VAL A 229 3.89 6.79 -2.50
N ILE A 230 3.05 7.82 -2.48
CA ILE A 230 3.19 9.00 -3.33
C ILE A 230 4.15 9.99 -2.66
N TYR A 231 5.10 10.49 -3.45
CA TYR A 231 5.97 11.61 -3.07
C TYR A 231 5.49 12.88 -3.77
N ALA A 232 4.58 13.61 -3.13
CA ALA A 232 3.96 14.82 -3.67
C ALA A 232 4.95 15.98 -3.66
N LYS A 233 5.20 16.58 -4.83
CA LYS A 233 6.15 17.68 -5.03
C LYS A 233 5.48 19.00 -5.42
#